data_AF-A0A9D1L084-F1
#
_entry.id   AF-A0A9D1L084-F1
#
_cell.length_a   1.000
_cell.length_b   1.000
_cell.length_c   1.000
_cell.angle_alpha   90.00
_cell.angle_beta   90.00
_cell.angle_gamma   90.00
#
_symmetry.space_group_name_H-M   'P 1'
#
loop_
_entity.id
_entity.type
_entity.pdbx_description
1 polymer ?
#
loop_
_entity_poly.entity_id
_entity_poly.type
_entity_poly.pdbx_seq_one_letter_code
_entity_poly.pdbx_strand_id
1 'polypeptide(L)'
;MDEFLSDIYVSLFYQWILHYPYETCRLDRADLDWIRLENKLVQGIITFNPQRIIELTVLDKQSQENIFYIHFQMKNLAHAKELFEQLLACMQQFKEKRAIKVLLCCSGGLTTSFFAMQMQKAAKLQKVKMEIRAVGYADLYYQGEDQQVILLAPQISYMHAKVQKLLKNQLVLKIPPSIYATYDAISMVNMIQQVGLPKPKTTLKKTKQLKSQLDIRVLCYVLGLSICKSGGQVFMVYRLYGSKQSVRYSGMIIKQDLTYQDIEDVLDTILAQFSEVAIIGISVPELTYHGKLISGIIEGMDGFDLGRALQLRYRQKIRITNDVNNAALGYYASHQRYSSVAFLFQPIFGHAGCGIVIDGKLHQGYYHFAGEVKHLPLTFSEDPVALSKTPEGTRELLGKLVATIVCTLAPEAIALYSDLVWQIQDIEDELKRYLPDGYHPHLEQVDILEEYILLGIYMDCLQVLGE
;
A
#
# COMPACT_ATOMS: atom_id res chain seq x y z
N MET A 1 46.33 -14.19 42.96
CA MET A 1 46.01 -15.56 42.52
C MET A 1 45.23 -15.56 41.19
N ASP A 2 44.49 -14.51 40.83
CA ASP A 2 43.74 -14.44 39.56
C ASP A 2 44.55 -14.07 38.30
N GLU A 3 45.68 -13.38 38.42
CA GLU A 3 46.41 -12.91 37.23
C GLU A 3 46.99 -14.04 36.37
N PHE A 4 47.38 -15.16 37.01
CA PHE A 4 47.93 -16.35 36.36
C PHE A 4 46.88 -17.16 35.57
N LEU A 5 45.59 -17.03 35.92
CA LEU A 5 44.50 -17.75 35.26
C LEU A 5 43.80 -16.94 34.17
N SER A 6 44.17 -15.67 34.00
CA SER A 6 43.50 -14.76 33.08
C SER A 6 43.60 -15.18 31.60
N ASP A 7 44.73 -15.74 31.15
CA ASP A 7 44.88 -16.26 29.78
C ASP A 7 44.01 -17.51 29.54
N ILE A 8 43.88 -18.34 30.58
CA ILE A 8 42.97 -19.48 30.58
C ILE A 8 41.52 -18.98 30.55
N TYR A 9 41.18 -17.92 31.29
CA TYR A 9 39.84 -17.33 31.29
C TYR A 9 39.46 -16.73 29.94
N VAL A 10 40.37 -16.03 29.24
CA VAL A 10 40.12 -15.53 27.88
C VAL A 10 39.79 -16.71 26.95
N SER A 11 40.60 -17.75 26.97
CA SER A 11 40.42 -18.95 26.13
C SER A 11 39.11 -19.69 26.45
N LEU A 12 38.80 -19.86 27.74
CA LEU A 12 37.56 -20.47 28.19
C LEU A 12 36.33 -19.64 27.81
N PHE A 13 36.43 -18.31 27.90
CA PHE A 13 35.35 -17.41 27.53
C PHE A 13 35.10 -17.43 26.02
N TYR A 14 36.15 -17.42 25.21
CA TYR A 14 36.06 -17.61 23.76
C TYR A 14 35.33 -18.91 23.42
N GLN A 15 35.77 -20.04 23.99
CA GLN A 15 35.14 -21.35 23.75
C GLN A 15 33.70 -21.39 24.27
N TRP A 16 33.41 -20.74 25.39
CA TRP A 16 32.07 -20.65 25.94
C TRP A 16 31.12 -19.88 25.01
N ILE A 17 31.57 -18.77 24.41
CA ILE A 17 30.78 -18.02 23.42
C ILE A 17 30.49 -18.90 22.19
N LEU A 18 31.46 -19.67 21.70
CA LEU A 18 31.25 -20.54 20.52
C LEU A 18 30.17 -21.61 20.75
N HIS A 19 30.01 -22.07 21.99
CA HIS A 19 29.04 -23.11 22.37
C HIS A 19 27.79 -22.56 23.06
N TYR A 20 27.61 -21.23 23.07
CA TYR A 20 26.46 -20.61 23.70
C TYR A 20 25.17 -20.96 22.94
N PRO A 21 24.08 -21.35 23.63
CA PRO A 21 22.82 -21.69 22.98
C PRO A 21 22.09 -20.42 22.55
N TYR A 22 22.36 -19.94 21.34
CA TYR A 22 21.72 -18.72 20.83
C TYR A 22 20.26 -18.94 20.42
N GLU A 23 19.35 -18.15 21.00
CA GLU A 23 17.92 -18.17 20.65
C GLU A 23 17.53 -17.04 19.67
N THR A 24 18.13 -15.85 19.83
CA THR A 24 17.68 -14.61 19.15
C THR A 24 18.67 -14.07 18.11
N CYS A 25 19.85 -14.65 18.02
CA CYS A 25 20.88 -14.37 17.01
C CYS A 25 21.56 -15.68 16.61
N ARG A 26 22.50 -15.63 15.66
CA ARG A 26 23.34 -16.76 15.29
C ARG A 26 24.81 -16.38 15.33
N LEU A 27 25.66 -17.36 15.64
CA LEU A 27 27.09 -17.28 15.36
C LEU A 27 27.27 -17.30 13.84
N ASP A 28 27.91 -16.29 13.28
CA ASP A 28 28.10 -16.14 11.84
C ASP A 28 29.53 -16.57 11.44
N ARG A 29 30.53 -15.95 12.06
CA ARG A 29 31.95 -16.28 11.86
C ARG A 29 32.73 -16.10 13.15
N ALA A 30 33.81 -16.87 13.29
CA ALA A 30 34.76 -16.72 14.38
C ALA A 30 36.17 -16.96 13.85
N ASP A 31 37.12 -16.22 14.41
CA ASP A 31 38.56 -16.32 14.18
C ASP A 31 39.27 -16.19 15.54
N LEU A 32 40.58 -16.43 15.59
CA LEU A 32 41.37 -16.43 16.83
C LEU A 32 41.21 -15.14 17.65
N ASP A 33 41.08 -14.01 16.97
CA ASP A 33 41.06 -12.69 17.60
C ASP A 33 39.65 -12.07 17.66
N TRP A 34 38.63 -12.68 17.07
CA TRP A 34 37.27 -12.12 17.09
C TRP A 34 36.15 -13.13 16.82
N ILE A 35 34.96 -12.84 17.34
CA ILE A 35 33.72 -13.57 17.08
C ILE A 35 32.67 -12.60 16.53
N ARG A 36 31.98 -12.99 15.47
CA ARG A 36 30.84 -12.26 14.89
C ARG A 36 29.54 -13.02 15.12
N LEU A 37 28.62 -12.32 15.77
CA LEU A 37 27.23 -12.71 15.94
C LEU A 37 26.34 -11.86 15.05
N GLU A 38 25.22 -12.40 14.61
CA GLU A 38 24.27 -11.61 13.82
C GLU A 38 22.81 -12.00 14.05
N ASN A 39 21.93 -11.02 13.85
CA ASN A 39 20.52 -11.27 13.58
C ASN A 39 20.11 -10.52 12.31
N LYS A 40 18.80 -10.36 12.07
CA LYS A 40 18.27 -9.67 10.89
C LYS A 40 18.68 -8.19 10.82
N LEU A 41 18.88 -7.53 11.96
CA LEU A 41 18.99 -6.07 12.06
C LEU A 41 20.38 -5.59 12.47
N VAL A 42 21.11 -6.37 13.28
CA VAL A 42 22.38 -5.95 13.88
C VAL A 42 23.45 -7.02 13.78
N GLN A 43 24.69 -6.58 13.93
CA GLN A 43 25.88 -7.41 14.01
C GLN A 43 26.57 -7.18 15.36
N GLY A 44 26.79 -8.24 16.12
CA GLY A 44 27.62 -8.24 17.31
C GLY A 44 29.05 -8.63 16.95
N ILE A 45 30.04 -7.88 17.44
CA ILE A 45 31.47 -8.19 17.27
C ILE A 45 32.10 -8.27 18.65
N ILE A 46 32.75 -9.39 18.94
CA ILE A 46 33.56 -9.60 20.12
C ILE A 46 35.01 -9.67 19.67
N THR A 47 35.88 -8.79 20.14
CA THR A 47 37.31 -8.76 19.78
C THR A 47 38.15 -9.14 20.99
N PHE A 48 39.16 -9.98 20.79
CA PHE A 48 40.09 -10.46 21.79
C PHE A 48 41.49 -9.92 21.48
N ASN A 49 41.96 -8.96 22.28
CA ASN A 49 43.24 -8.30 22.04
C ASN A 49 44.40 -8.96 22.84
N PRO A 50 45.66 -8.84 22.37
CA PRO A 50 46.85 -9.44 23.01
C PRO A 50 47.11 -9.07 24.47
N GLN A 51 46.50 -7.99 25.00
CA GLN A 51 46.62 -7.55 26.40
C GLN A 51 45.52 -8.09 27.31
N ARG A 52 44.80 -9.15 26.88
CA ARG A 52 43.62 -9.71 27.56
C ARG A 52 42.47 -8.70 27.65
N ILE A 53 42.41 -7.78 26.68
CA ILE A 53 41.33 -6.80 26.56
C ILE A 53 40.30 -7.37 25.61
N ILE A 54 39.05 -7.43 26.07
CA ILE A 54 37.91 -7.87 25.27
C ILE A 54 37.08 -6.65 24.92
N GLU A 55 36.71 -6.52 23.65
CA GLU A 55 35.79 -5.49 23.16
C GLU A 55 34.49 -6.14 22.72
N LEU A 56 33.37 -5.53 23.08
CA LEU A 56 32.02 -5.96 22.75
C LEU A 56 31.33 -4.82 22.00
N THR A 57 30.98 -5.06 20.74
CA THR A 57 30.39 -4.06 19.86
C THR A 57 29.08 -4.57 19.27
N VAL A 58 28.06 -3.72 19.15
CA VAL A 58 26.88 -3.98 18.32
C VAL A 58 26.76 -2.89 17.26
N LEU A 59 26.69 -3.29 16.00
CA LEU A 59 26.55 -2.44 14.82
C LEU A 59 25.16 -2.59 14.21
N ASP A 60 24.54 -1.48 13.82
CA ASP A 60 23.38 -1.49 12.93
C ASP A 60 23.82 -1.92 11.53
N LYS A 61 23.26 -3.02 11.00
CA LYS A 61 23.61 -3.49 9.65
C LYS A 61 23.27 -2.46 8.56
N GLN A 62 22.24 -1.64 8.77
CA GLN A 62 21.80 -0.65 7.79
C GLN A 62 22.68 0.60 7.80
N SER A 63 22.86 1.23 8.97
CA SER A 63 23.57 2.51 9.08
C SER A 63 25.07 2.37 9.34
N GLN A 64 25.53 1.18 9.75
CA GLN A 64 26.90 0.92 10.24
C GLN A 64 27.27 1.74 11.49
N GLU A 65 26.30 2.30 12.21
CA GLU A 65 26.54 3.01 13.47
C GLU A 65 26.74 2.04 14.65
N ASN A 66 27.62 2.42 15.58
CA ASN A 66 27.80 1.74 16.86
C ASN A 66 26.60 1.97 17.77
N ILE A 67 25.82 0.92 18.00
CA ILE A 67 24.68 0.90 18.92
C ILE A 67 25.15 0.69 20.36
N PHE A 68 26.19 -0.12 20.52
CA PHE A 68 26.73 -0.53 21.81
C PHE A 68 28.23 -0.77 21.66
N TYR A 69 29.01 -0.26 22.60
CA TYR A 69 30.45 -0.47 22.65
C TYR A 69 30.91 -0.48 24.11
N ILE A 70 31.63 -1.52 24.48
CA ILE A 70 32.33 -1.62 25.76
C ILE A 70 33.62 -2.39 25.57
N HIS A 71 34.63 -2.06 26.36
CA HIS A 71 35.86 -2.82 26.46
C HIS A 71 36.20 -3.07 27.93
N PHE A 72 36.79 -4.23 28.22
CA PHE A 72 37.21 -4.58 29.57
C PHE A 72 38.42 -5.52 29.54
N GLN A 73 39.24 -5.46 30.58
CA GLN A 73 40.33 -6.42 30.76
C GLN A 73 39.79 -7.68 31.47
N MET A 74 40.14 -8.86 30.98
CA MET A 74 39.71 -10.13 31.57
C MET A 74 40.27 -10.27 33.00
N LYS A 75 39.38 -10.32 33.98
CA LYS A 75 39.70 -10.54 35.40
C LYS A 75 39.07 -11.81 35.95
N ASN A 76 37.78 -12.01 35.68
CA ASN A 76 37.05 -13.22 36.06
C ASN A 76 35.97 -13.53 35.01
N LEU A 77 35.63 -14.82 34.90
CA LEU A 77 34.70 -15.33 33.88
C LEU A 77 33.25 -14.88 34.12
N ALA A 78 32.82 -14.74 35.38
CA ALA A 78 31.44 -14.36 35.70
C ALA A 78 31.09 -12.96 35.17
N HIS A 79 31.97 -11.99 35.40
CA HIS A 79 31.81 -10.63 34.90
C HIS A 79 31.84 -10.55 33.38
N ALA A 80 32.72 -11.32 32.72
CA ALA A 80 32.78 -11.38 31.27
C ALA A 80 31.46 -11.92 30.66
N LYS A 81 30.87 -12.94 31.30
CA LYS A 81 29.57 -13.50 30.90
C LYS A 81 28.43 -12.50 31.06
N GLU A 82 28.40 -11.77 32.17
CA GLU A 82 27.39 -10.71 32.39
C GLU A 82 27.44 -9.63 31.30
N LEU A 83 28.64 -9.14 30.94
CA LEU A 83 28.80 -8.15 29.89
C LEU A 83 28.41 -8.71 28.49
N PHE A 84 28.66 -9.99 28.25
CA PHE A 84 28.20 -10.66 27.04
C PHE A 84 26.68 -10.80 26.98
N GLU A 85 26.03 -11.14 28.09
CA GLU A 85 24.56 -11.16 28.18
C GLU A 85 23.97 -9.77 27.92
N GLN A 86 24.63 -8.69 28.35
CA GLN A 86 24.23 -7.32 27.99
C GLN A 86 24.35 -7.04 26.49
N LEU A 87 25.41 -7.53 25.82
CA LEU A 87 25.53 -7.45 24.36
C LEU A 87 24.37 -8.19 23.67
N LEU A 88 24.03 -9.40 24.12
CA LEU A 88 22.91 -10.16 23.57
C LEU A 88 21.56 -9.48 23.82
N ALA A 89 21.34 -8.96 25.02
CA ALA A 89 20.13 -8.21 25.36
C ALA A 89 19.99 -6.96 24.48
N CYS A 90 21.09 -6.24 24.23
CA CYS A 90 21.11 -5.11 23.31
C CYS A 90 20.74 -5.54 21.88
N MET A 91 21.33 -6.62 21.38
CA MET A 91 21.01 -7.18 20.06
C MET A 91 19.54 -7.62 19.94
N GLN A 92 18.97 -8.18 21.00
CA GLN A 92 17.58 -8.64 21.06
C GLN A 92 16.58 -7.48 21.17
N GLN A 93 16.89 -6.47 21.97
CA GLN A 93 16.04 -5.30 22.16
C GLN A 93 16.11 -4.31 20.99
N PHE A 94 17.14 -4.41 20.15
CA PHE A 94 17.25 -3.56 18.97
C PHE A 94 16.11 -3.84 18.00
N LYS A 95 15.23 -2.84 17.86
CA LYS A 95 14.18 -2.81 16.86
C LYS A 95 14.60 -1.82 15.78
N GLU A 96 14.29 -2.14 14.53
CA GLU A 96 14.41 -1.20 13.43
C GLU A 96 13.59 0.05 13.79
N LYS A 97 14.28 1.15 14.15
CA LYS A 97 13.63 2.45 14.19
C LYS A 97 13.39 2.82 12.73
N ARG A 98 12.18 2.56 12.22
CA ARG A 98 11.77 3.11 10.94
C ARG A 98 11.68 4.63 11.10
N ALA A 99 12.21 5.35 10.11
CA ALA A 99 12.16 6.81 10.13
C ALA A 99 10.69 7.26 10.16
N ILE A 100 10.38 8.24 11.01
CA ILE A 100 9.07 8.88 10.99
C ILE A 100 8.98 9.69 9.71
N LYS A 101 8.06 9.33 8.81
CA LYS A 101 7.83 10.05 7.56
C LYS A 101 6.86 11.21 7.80
N VAL A 102 7.35 12.43 7.58
CA VAL A 102 6.64 13.70 7.84
C VAL A 102 6.53 14.50 6.55
N LEU A 103 5.33 14.95 6.22
CA LEU A 103 5.07 15.79 5.06
C LEU A 103 4.50 17.14 5.49
N LEU A 104 5.25 18.21 5.24
CA LEU A 104 4.76 19.58 5.34
C LEU A 104 4.00 19.97 4.08
N CYS A 105 2.91 20.69 4.25
CA CYS A 105 2.15 21.25 3.14
C CYS A 105 1.82 22.73 3.37
N CYS A 106 1.99 23.53 2.32
CA CYS A 106 1.44 24.87 2.19
C CYS A 106 0.83 25.06 0.79
N SER A 107 0.44 26.29 0.43
CA SER A 107 -0.14 26.57 -0.89
C SER A 107 0.78 26.20 -2.05
N GLY A 108 2.04 26.68 -2.05
CA GLY A 108 2.98 26.53 -3.18
C GLY A 108 4.27 25.75 -2.89
N GLY A 109 4.43 25.17 -1.71
CA GLY A 109 5.60 24.36 -1.33
C GLY A 109 6.90 25.13 -1.01
N LEU A 110 7.13 26.32 -1.58
CA LEU A 110 8.40 27.05 -1.52
C LEU A 110 8.90 27.36 -0.08
N THR A 111 8.10 28.07 0.71
CA THR A 111 8.49 28.48 2.07
C THR A 111 8.56 27.30 3.04
N THR A 112 7.71 26.28 2.83
CA THR A 112 7.73 25.06 3.63
C THR A 112 8.95 24.19 3.36
N SER A 113 9.52 24.21 2.15
CA SER A 113 10.76 23.48 1.86
C SER A 113 11.92 23.95 2.73
N PHE A 114 12.01 25.26 2.99
CA PHE A 114 13.02 25.78 3.92
C PHE A 114 12.76 25.32 5.35
N PHE A 115 11.51 25.41 5.83
CA PHE A 115 11.19 24.96 7.19
C PHE A 115 11.39 23.45 7.38
N ALA A 116 11.00 22.64 6.39
CA ALA A 116 11.26 21.20 6.36
C ALA A 116 12.77 20.89 6.42
N MET A 117 13.61 21.65 5.72
CA MET A 117 15.08 21.53 5.83
C MET A 117 15.58 21.85 7.25
N GLN A 118 15.05 22.89 7.89
CA GLN A 118 15.41 23.21 9.29
C GLN A 118 14.98 22.11 10.25
N MET A 119 13.77 21.57 10.09
CA MET A 119 13.29 20.42 10.85
C MET A 119 14.14 19.18 10.64
N GLN A 120 14.57 18.90 9.40
CA GLN A 120 15.44 17.76 9.11
C GLN A 120 16.80 17.90 9.81
N LYS A 121 17.35 19.12 9.90
CA LYS A 121 18.56 19.42 10.67
C LYS A 121 18.33 19.26 12.18
N ALA A 122 17.23 19.79 12.71
CA ALA A 122 16.87 19.67 14.12
C ALA A 122 16.70 18.20 14.54
N ALA A 123 15.99 17.40 13.74
CA ALA A 123 15.80 15.97 13.97
C ALA A 123 17.14 15.22 14.00
N LYS A 124 18.07 15.53 13.08
CA LYS A 124 19.44 14.97 13.08
C LYS A 124 20.21 15.33 14.35
N LEU A 125 20.18 16.61 14.77
CA LEU A 125 20.85 17.07 15.99
C LEU A 125 20.29 16.40 17.26
N GLN A 126 18.97 16.18 17.30
CA GLN A 126 18.29 15.49 18.41
C GLN A 126 18.36 13.95 18.31
N LYS A 127 19.08 13.40 17.32
CA LYS A 127 19.17 11.95 17.03
C LYS A 127 17.80 11.27 16.88
N VAL A 128 16.84 11.99 16.30
CA VAL A 128 15.51 11.49 15.99
C VAL A 128 15.47 11.09 14.52
N LYS A 129 15.18 9.81 14.26
CA LYS A 129 15.10 9.28 12.89
C LYS A 129 13.78 9.73 12.26
N MET A 130 13.81 10.88 11.57
CA MET A 130 12.69 11.43 10.80
C MET A 130 13.13 11.71 9.36
N GLU A 131 12.21 11.49 8.42
CA GLU A 131 12.32 11.91 7.03
C GLU A 131 11.27 12.98 6.78
N ILE A 132 11.72 14.21 6.46
CA ILE A 132 10.85 15.37 6.39
C ILE A 132 10.89 15.95 4.98
N ARG A 133 9.71 16.02 4.34
CA ARG A 133 9.53 16.57 2.99
C ARG A 133 8.51 17.70 3.02
N ALA A 134 8.51 18.53 1.98
CA ALA A 134 7.53 19.60 1.80
C ALA A 134 6.92 19.54 0.40
N VAL A 135 5.61 19.80 0.31
CA VAL A 135 4.86 19.84 -0.94
C VAL A 135 3.89 21.02 -0.98
N GLY A 136 3.45 21.38 -2.19
CA GLY A 136 2.29 22.25 -2.37
C GLY A 136 0.98 21.50 -2.11
N TYR A 137 -0.12 22.24 -2.02
CA TYR A 137 -1.45 21.67 -1.79
C TYR A 137 -1.85 20.66 -2.87
N ALA A 138 -1.51 20.94 -4.13
CA ALA A 138 -1.83 20.10 -5.27
C ALA A 138 -1.28 18.67 -5.15
N ASP A 139 -0.17 18.46 -4.44
CA ASP A 139 0.44 17.12 -4.28
C ASP A 139 0.21 16.51 -2.89
N LEU A 140 -0.56 17.19 -2.02
CA LEU A 140 -0.78 16.78 -0.63
C LEU A 140 -1.36 15.37 -0.53
N TYR A 141 -2.44 15.09 -1.26
CA TYR A 141 -3.16 13.83 -1.12
C TYR A 141 -2.38 12.68 -1.76
N TYR A 142 -1.79 12.91 -2.93
CA TYR A 142 -0.95 11.94 -3.63
C TYR A 142 0.29 11.54 -2.81
N GLN A 143 1.04 12.52 -2.29
CA GLN A 143 2.26 12.22 -1.52
C GLN A 143 1.99 11.93 -0.04
N GLY A 144 0.79 12.25 0.46
CA GLY A 144 0.40 12.13 1.85
C GLY A 144 0.04 10.71 2.29
N GLU A 145 -0.35 9.83 1.37
CA GLU A 145 -0.73 8.44 1.69
C GLU A 145 0.41 7.67 2.36
N ASP A 146 1.64 7.83 1.87
CA ASP A 146 2.84 7.14 2.36
C ASP A 146 3.45 7.73 3.63
N GLN A 147 2.82 8.77 4.17
CA GLN A 147 3.35 9.55 5.30
C GLN A 147 2.68 9.11 6.58
N GLN A 148 3.34 9.34 7.71
CA GLN A 148 2.77 9.06 9.03
C GLN A 148 2.20 10.32 9.66
N VAL A 149 2.84 11.47 9.38
CA VAL A 149 2.46 12.78 9.90
C VAL A 149 2.33 13.77 8.75
N ILE A 150 1.21 14.50 8.74
CA ILE A 150 0.96 15.61 7.82
C ILE A 150 0.95 16.90 8.64
N LEU A 151 1.77 17.86 8.25
CA LEU A 151 1.87 19.17 8.90
C LEU A 151 1.32 20.26 7.97
N LEU A 152 0.22 20.87 8.38
CA LEU A 152 -0.41 21.96 7.64
C LEU A 152 0.15 23.30 8.10
N ALA A 153 0.73 24.05 7.18
CA ALA A 153 1.19 25.41 7.44
C ALA A 153 0.02 26.33 7.84
N PRO A 154 0.28 27.41 8.61
CA PRO A 154 -0.78 28.29 9.13
C PRO A 154 -1.77 28.76 8.07
N GLN A 155 -1.28 29.08 6.87
CA GLN A 155 -2.06 29.61 5.75
C GLN A 155 -3.14 28.64 5.23
N ILE A 156 -2.94 27.33 5.38
CA ILE A 156 -3.90 26.29 4.93
C ILE A 156 -4.50 25.49 6.09
N SER A 157 -4.23 25.90 7.34
CA SER A 157 -4.62 25.17 8.54
C SER A 157 -6.15 25.08 8.74
N TYR A 158 -6.92 25.94 8.08
CA TYR A 158 -8.39 25.87 8.04
C TYR A 158 -8.90 24.57 7.37
N MET A 159 -8.10 23.96 6.48
CA MET A 159 -8.45 22.72 5.78
C MET A 159 -8.28 21.46 6.62
N HIS A 160 -7.78 21.57 7.86
CA HIS A 160 -7.44 20.44 8.73
C HIS A 160 -8.55 19.39 8.85
N ALA A 161 -9.80 19.79 9.06
CA ALA A 161 -10.92 18.86 9.19
C ALA A 161 -11.14 18.03 7.91
N LYS A 162 -11.05 18.68 6.74
CA LYS A 162 -11.16 18.03 5.43
C LYS A 162 -9.98 17.09 5.18
N VAL A 163 -8.75 17.57 5.42
CA VAL A 163 -7.53 16.77 5.22
C VAL A 163 -7.52 15.54 6.14
N GLN A 164 -7.87 15.69 7.43
CA GLN A 164 -7.92 14.58 8.38
C GLN A 164 -8.99 13.54 8.02
N LYS A 165 -10.11 13.97 7.41
CA LYS A 165 -11.17 13.07 6.95
C LYS A 165 -10.77 12.26 5.73
N LEU A 166 -9.98 12.84 4.83
CA LEU A 166 -9.44 12.17 3.64
C LEU A 166 -8.27 11.25 4.00
N LEU A 167 -7.30 11.78 4.74
CA LEU A 167 -6.10 11.06 5.20
C LEU A 167 -6.37 10.40 6.57
N LYS A 168 -7.29 9.42 6.58
CA LYS A 168 -7.84 8.78 7.80
C LYS A 168 -6.82 7.99 8.64
N ASN A 169 -5.68 7.64 8.04
CA ASN A 169 -4.64 6.82 8.66
C ASN A 169 -3.44 7.65 9.11
N GLN A 170 -3.39 8.92 8.70
CA GLN A 170 -2.30 9.84 8.99
C GLN A 170 -2.66 10.73 10.18
N LEU A 171 -1.64 11.13 10.93
CA LEU A 171 -1.76 12.16 11.96
C LEU A 171 -1.65 13.53 11.28
N VAL A 172 -2.76 14.27 11.18
CA VAL A 172 -2.76 15.62 10.61
C VAL A 172 -2.67 16.66 11.72
N LEU A 173 -1.60 17.45 11.73
CA LEU A 173 -1.37 18.53 12.70
C LEU A 173 -1.35 19.90 12.02
N LYS A 174 -1.79 20.91 12.76
CA LYS A 174 -1.64 22.32 12.38
C LYS A 174 -0.33 22.82 12.96
N ILE A 175 0.52 23.43 12.13
CA ILE A 175 1.73 24.08 12.64
C ILE A 175 1.32 25.36 13.36
N PRO A 176 1.70 25.57 14.64
CA PRO A 176 1.44 26.82 15.32
C PRO A 176 2.06 28.02 14.59
N PRO A 177 1.35 29.15 14.40
CA PRO A 177 1.89 30.30 13.70
C PRO A 177 3.19 30.85 14.32
N SER A 178 3.30 30.80 15.65
CA SER A 178 4.51 31.22 16.37
C SER A 178 5.73 30.37 15.99
N ILE A 179 5.60 29.04 15.98
CA ILE A 179 6.65 28.10 15.59
C ILE A 179 7.05 28.30 14.13
N TYR A 180 6.06 28.45 13.24
CA TYR A 180 6.31 28.61 11.81
C TYR A 180 7.01 29.94 11.49
N ALA A 181 6.58 31.03 12.12
CA ALA A 181 7.13 32.37 11.88
C ALA A 181 8.58 32.52 12.38
N THR A 182 8.94 31.84 13.47
CA THR A 182 10.31 31.88 14.03
C THR A 182 11.21 30.75 13.51
N TYR A 183 10.69 29.87 12.66
CA TYR A 183 11.37 28.64 12.22
C TYR A 183 11.89 27.78 13.38
N ASP A 184 11.11 27.70 14.47
CA ASP A 184 11.46 26.89 15.65
C ASP A 184 11.29 25.38 15.38
N ALA A 185 12.22 24.87 14.60
CA ALA A 185 12.26 23.48 14.14
C ALA A 185 12.39 22.48 15.30
N ILE A 186 13.07 22.86 16.38
CA ILE A 186 13.27 22.01 17.57
C ILE A 186 11.93 21.79 18.27
N SER A 187 11.18 22.87 18.53
CA SER A 187 9.85 22.77 19.13
C SER A 187 8.89 21.95 18.28
N MET A 188 8.97 22.08 16.95
CA MET A 188 8.13 21.28 16.04
C MET A 188 8.46 19.79 16.09
N VAL A 189 9.74 19.41 16.08
CA VAL A 189 10.16 18.00 16.21
C VAL A 189 9.72 17.42 17.54
N ASN A 190 9.90 18.16 18.64
CA ASN A 190 9.45 17.75 19.97
C ASN A 190 7.93 17.54 20.03
N MET A 191 7.15 18.44 19.39
CA MET A 191 5.69 18.32 19.32
C MET A 191 5.26 17.02 18.63
N ILE A 192 5.89 16.64 17.51
CA ILE A 192 5.60 15.37 16.81
C ILE A 192 5.88 14.17 17.73
N GLN A 193 7.00 14.20 18.46
CA GLN A 193 7.36 13.11 19.38
C GLN A 193 6.38 13.00 20.56
N GLN A 194 5.87 14.11 21.07
CA GLN A 194 4.93 14.15 22.19
C GLN A 194 3.53 13.64 21.84
N VAL A 195 3.01 13.99 20.65
CA VAL A 195 1.68 13.53 20.22
C VAL A 195 1.67 12.01 20.03
N GLY A 196 2.81 11.43 19.64
CA GLY A 196 2.94 10.01 19.34
C GLY A 196 2.31 9.65 18.00
N LEU A 197 2.85 8.63 17.36
CA LEU A 197 2.30 8.16 16.09
C LEU A 197 1.05 7.30 16.33
N PRO A 198 0.01 7.41 15.49
CA PRO A 198 -1.07 6.45 15.50
C PRO A 198 -0.47 5.05 15.33
N LYS A 199 -0.94 4.09 16.15
CA LYS A 199 -0.54 2.69 15.98
C LYS A 199 -0.84 2.30 14.53
N PRO A 200 0.10 1.70 13.79
CA PRO A 200 -0.18 1.25 12.44
C PRO A 200 -1.40 0.34 12.51
N LYS A 201 -2.47 0.69 11.79
CA LYS A 201 -3.63 -0.19 11.61
C LYS A 201 -3.16 -1.35 10.72
N THR A 202 -2.46 -2.31 11.30
CA THR A 202 -2.10 -3.59 10.66
C THR A 202 -3.29 -4.51 10.47
N THR A 203 -4.47 -4.13 10.94
CA THR A 203 -5.70 -4.81 10.61
C THR A 203 -6.20 -4.22 9.31
N LEU A 204 -5.93 -4.91 8.19
CA LEU A 204 -6.94 -5.07 7.15
C LEU A 204 -8.25 -5.26 7.92
N LYS A 205 -9.12 -4.25 7.91
CA LYS A 205 -10.49 -4.46 8.39
C LYS A 205 -10.93 -5.73 7.67
N LYS A 206 -11.39 -6.74 8.39
CA LYS A 206 -12.09 -7.86 7.76
C LYS A 206 -13.30 -7.23 7.09
N THR A 207 -13.13 -6.84 5.84
CA THR A 207 -14.17 -6.22 5.05
C THR A 207 -15.23 -7.28 4.86
N LYS A 208 -16.48 -6.91 5.11
CA LYS A 208 -17.59 -7.86 4.99
C LYS A 208 -17.63 -8.29 3.53
N GLN A 209 -17.40 -9.57 3.29
CA GLN A 209 -17.38 -10.14 1.95
C GLN A 209 -18.68 -9.81 1.23
N LEU A 210 -18.55 -9.24 0.03
CA LEU A 210 -19.70 -8.92 -0.80
C LEU A 210 -20.24 -10.23 -1.40
N LYS A 211 -21.57 -10.37 -1.41
CA LYS A 211 -22.25 -11.51 -2.01
C LYS A 211 -23.10 -11.01 -3.16
N SER A 212 -23.13 -11.78 -4.24
CA SER A 212 -24.10 -11.56 -5.30
C SER A 212 -25.49 -11.90 -4.78
N GLN A 213 -26.44 -11.02 -5.09
CA GLN A 213 -27.86 -11.21 -4.86
C GLN A 213 -28.50 -12.04 -5.99
N LEU A 214 -27.80 -12.30 -7.10
CA LEU A 214 -28.35 -13.09 -8.21
C LEU A 214 -28.46 -14.59 -7.86
N ASP A 215 -29.38 -15.33 -8.50
CA ASP A 215 -29.48 -16.79 -8.35
C ASP A 215 -28.30 -17.47 -9.05
N ILE A 216 -27.35 -17.99 -8.26
CA ILE A 216 -26.13 -18.63 -8.77
C ILE A 216 -26.21 -20.13 -8.57
N ARG A 217 -26.26 -20.85 -9.69
CA ARG A 217 -26.38 -22.32 -9.75
C ARG A 217 -25.06 -23.03 -10.04
N VAL A 218 -23.95 -22.29 -10.13
CA VAL A 218 -22.65 -22.85 -10.49
C VAL A 218 -22.06 -23.65 -9.33
N LEU A 219 -21.65 -24.88 -9.63
CA LEU A 219 -21.15 -25.87 -8.67
C LEU A 219 -19.62 -26.06 -8.72
N CYS A 220 -18.93 -25.46 -9.69
CA CYS A 220 -17.48 -25.58 -9.82
C CYS A 220 -16.72 -24.51 -9.01
N TYR A 221 -15.42 -24.73 -8.84
CA TYR A 221 -14.53 -23.78 -8.19
C TYR A 221 -14.04 -22.72 -9.19
N VAL A 222 -14.08 -21.46 -8.75
CA VAL A 222 -13.63 -20.28 -9.49
C VAL A 222 -12.54 -19.59 -8.69
N LEU A 223 -11.36 -19.43 -9.29
CA LEU A 223 -10.28 -18.66 -8.69
C LEU A 223 -10.28 -17.26 -9.29
N GLY A 224 -10.45 -16.24 -8.46
CA GLY A 224 -10.26 -14.84 -8.84
C GLY A 224 -8.93 -14.31 -8.34
N LEU A 225 -8.21 -13.57 -9.18
CA LEU A 225 -7.00 -12.83 -8.85
C LEU A 225 -7.15 -11.38 -9.32
N SER A 226 -7.12 -10.43 -8.38
CA SER A 226 -7.08 -9.00 -8.65
C SER A 226 -5.67 -8.48 -8.47
N ILE A 227 -5.16 -7.77 -9.46
CA ILE A 227 -3.89 -7.07 -9.42
C ILE A 227 -4.19 -5.58 -9.49
N CYS A 228 -3.75 -4.81 -8.50
CA CYS A 228 -3.92 -3.35 -8.48
C CYS A 228 -2.67 -2.66 -7.95
N LYS A 229 -2.46 -1.40 -8.36
CA LYS A 229 -1.30 -0.59 -7.94
C LYS A 229 -1.81 0.63 -7.19
N SER A 230 -1.34 0.82 -5.95
CA SER A 230 -1.70 1.96 -5.09
C SER A 230 -0.50 2.35 -4.23
N GLY A 231 -0.23 3.66 -4.06
CA GLY A 231 0.91 4.15 -3.25
C GLY A 231 2.28 3.58 -3.66
N GLY A 232 2.50 3.33 -4.96
CA GLY A 232 3.74 2.70 -5.46
C GLY A 232 3.93 1.23 -5.08
N GLN A 233 2.93 0.59 -4.46
CA GLN A 233 2.89 -0.84 -4.17
C GLN A 233 1.92 -1.55 -5.11
N VAL A 234 2.21 -2.79 -5.43
CA VAL A 234 1.32 -3.70 -6.13
C VAL A 234 0.68 -4.65 -5.12
N PHE A 235 -0.65 -4.73 -5.18
CA PHE A 235 -1.47 -5.61 -4.37
C PHE A 235 -2.05 -6.70 -5.26
N MET A 236 -1.76 -7.95 -4.91
CA MET A 236 -2.37 -9.13 -5.51
C MET A 236 -3.34 -9.73 -4.51
N VAL A 237 -4.63 -9.54 -4.74
CA VAL A 237 -5.70 -10.08 -3.89
C VAL A 237 -6.35 -11.25 -4.61
N TYR A 238 -6.37 -12.42 -3.99
CA TYR A 238 -6.96 -13.61 -4.61
C TYR A 238 -8.05 -14.22 -3.73
N ARG A 239 -9.01 -14.88 -4.39
CA ARG A 239 -10.14 -15.54 -3.74
C ARG A 239 -10.60 -16.76 -4.52
N LEU A 240 -10.68 -17.87 -3.82
CA LEU A 240 -11.26 -19.11 -4.31
C LEU A 240 -12.73 -19.19 -3.87
N TYR A 241 -13.63 -19.16 -4.83
CA TYR A 241 -15.05 -19.41 -4.65
C TYR A 241 -15.36 -20.87 -4.96
N GLY A 242 -16.04 -21.54 -4.05
CA GLY A 242 -16.67 -22.84 -4.28
C GLY A 242 -18.13 -22.69 -4.69
N SER A 243 -18.90 -23.78 -4.58
CA SER A 243 -20.33 -23.79 -4.89
C SER A 243 -21.12 -22.74 -4.12
N LYS A 244 -22.13 -22.16 -4.78
CA LYS A 244 -23.03 -21.13 -4.22
C LYS A 244 -22.28 -19.94 -3.59
N GLN A 245 -21.19 -19.48 -4.22
CA GLN A 245 -20.36 -18.35 -3.76
C GLN A 245 -19.67 -18.57 -2.41
N SER A 246 -19.50 -19.82 -1.95
CA SER A 246 -18.78 -20.08 -0.69
C SER A 246 -17.31 -19.71 -0.83
N VAL A 247 -16.81 -18.77 -0.03
CA VAL A 247 -15.37 -18.45 -0.03
C VAL A 247 -14.62 -19.56 0.68
N ARG A 248 -13.71 -20.22 -0.03
CA ARG A 248 -12.94 -21.38 0.46
C ARG A 248 -11.52 -21.00 0.87
N TYR A 249 -10.95 -20.06 0.13
CA TYR A 249 -9.61 -19.55 0.38
C TYR A 249 -9.52 -18.11 -0.10
N SER A 250 -8.76 -17.27 0.60
CA SER A 250 -8.51 -15.90 0.18
C SER A 250 -7.22 -15.39 0.81
N GLY A 251 -6.51 -14.54 0.10
CA GLY A 251 -5.29 -13.94 0.59
C GLY A 251 -4.92 -12.69 -0.18
N MET A 252 -3.89 -12.03 0.30
CA MET A 252 -3.34 -10.82 -0.30
C MET A 252 -1.82 -10.86 -0.20
N ILE A 253 -1.16 -10.45 -1.27
CA ILE A 253 0.28 -10.26 -1.34
C ILE A 253 0.53 -8.79 -1.70
N ILE A 254 1.49 -8.17 -1.03
CA ILE A 254 1.91 -6.79 -1.26
C ILE A 254 3.38 -6.82 -1.70
N LYS A 255 3.68 -6.23 -2.86
CA LYS A 255 5.03 -6.08 -3.39
C LYS A 255 5.28 -4.63 -3.83
N GLN A 256 6.54 -4.26 -3.98
CA GLN A 256 6.90 -3.00 -4.66
C GLN A 256 6.75 -3.18 -6.17
N ASP A 257 7.42 -4.19 -6.70
CA ASP A 257 7.39 -4.53 -8.11
C ASP A 257 6.78 -5.92 -8.32
N LEU A 258 6.01 -6.05 -9.40
CA LEU A 258 5.36 -7.27 -9.81
C LEU A 258 6.04 -7.84 -11.05
N THR A 259 6.37 -9.12 -10.99
CA THR A 259 6.88 -9.90 -12.12
C THR A 259 5.83 -10.89 -12.60
N TYR A 260 5.98 -11.39 -13.82
CA TYR A 260 5.10 -12.45 -14.33
C TYR A 260 5.20 -13.74 -13.50
N GLN A 261 6.40 -14.07 -12.99
CA GLN A 261 6.61 -15.23 -12.12
C GLN A 261 5.78 -15.15 -10.83
N ASP A 262 5.56 -13.95 -10.28
CA ASP A 262 4.74 -13.80 -9.08
C ASP A 262 3.28 -14.22 -9.31
N ILE A 263 2.76 -13.96 -10.51
CA ILE A 263 1.42 -14.42 -10.91
C ILE A 263 1.40 -15.95 -10.95
N GLU A 264 2.41 -16.55 -11.56
CA GLU A 264 2.53 -18.01 -11.65
C GLU A 264 2.66 -18.64 -10.26
N ASP A 265 3.48 -18.09 -9.37
CA ASP A 265 3.68 -18.61 -8.02
C ASP A 265 2.37 -18.62 -7.22
N VAL A 266 1.55 -17.56 -7.34
CA VAL A 266 0.23 -17.49 -6.70
C VAL A 266 -0.71 -18.54 -7.25
N LEU A 267 -0.80 -18.65 -8.59
CA LEU A 267 -1.68 -19.60 -9.24
C LEU A 267 -1.26 -21.05 -8.94
N ASP A 268 0.02 -21.36 -9.09
CA ASP A 268 0.59 -22.70 -8.87
C ASP A 268 0.38 -23.14 -7.41
N THR A 269 0.59 -22.25 -6.45
CA THR A 269 0.36 -22.53 -5.02
C THR A 269 -1.09 -22.91 -4.75
N ILE A 270 -2.04 -22.14 -5.30
CA ILE A 270 -3.47 -22.39 -5.06
C ILE A 270 -3.93 -23.64 -5.81
N LEU A 271 -3.50 -23.83 -7.06
CA LEU A 271 -3.91 -24.97 -7.88
C LEU A 271 -3.31 -26.30 -7.39
N ALA A 272 -2.15 -26.27 -6.74
CA ALA A 272 -1.59 -27.44 -6.06
C ALA A 272 -2.49 -27.92 -4.92
N GLN A 273 -3.14 -27.00 -4.21
CA GLN A 273 -4.08 -27.33 -3.12
C GLN A 273 -5.51 -27.59 -3.63
N PHE A 274 -5.92 -26.94 -4.73
CA PHE A 274 -7.28 -26.97 -5.26
C PHE A 274 -7.29 -27.29 -6.76
N SER A 275 -7.01 -28.54 -7.10
CA SER A 275 -6.89 -28.98 -8.50
C SER A 275 -8.22 -28.98 -9.28
N GLU A 276 -9.36 -28.86 -8.58
CA GLU A 276 -10.74 -28.82 -9.10
C GLU A 276 -11.18 -27.44 -9.62
N VAL A 277 -10.31 -26.41 -9.54
CA VAL A 277 -10.58 -25.10 -10.13
C VAL A 277 -10.85 -25.27 -11.63
N ALA A 278 -12.01 -24.81 -12.08
CA ALA A 278 -12.45 -24.94 -13.47
C ALA A 278 -12.02 -23.74 -14.33
N ILE A 279 -12.04 -22.55 -13.73
CA ILE A 279 -11.75 -21.27 -14.40
C ILE A 279 -10.99 -20.34 -13.44
N ILE A 280 -10.06 -19.59 -14.03
CA ILE A 280 -9.27 -18.57 -13.35
C ILE A 280 -9.61 -17.23 -14.00
N GLY A 281 -10.15 -16.31 -13.20
CA GLY A 281 -10.41 -14.94 -13.59
C GLY A 281 -9.34 -14.01 -13.04
N ILE A 282 -8.80 -13.14 -13.89
CA ILE A 282 -7.74 -12.22 -13.53
C ILE A 282 -8.16 -10.80 -13.90
N SER A 283 -8.21 -9.95 -12.89
CA SER A 283 -8.42 -8.52 -13.05
C SER A 283 -7.08 -7.80 -13.09
N VAL A 284 -6.79 -7.10 -14.18
CA VAL A 284 -5.57 -6.31 -14.35
C VAL A 284 -5.93 -4.93 -14.92
N PRO A 285 -5.40 -3.82 -14.38
CA PRO A 285 -5.59 -2.50 -14.96
C PRO A 285 -4.92 -2.39 -16.34
N GLU A 286 -5.37 -1.42 -17.13
CA GLU A 286 -4.73 -1.01 -18.39
C GLU A 286 -4.51 -2.18 -19.37
N LEU A 287 -5.57 -2.92 -19.68
CA LEU A 287 -5.57 -3.98 -20.69
C LEU A 287 -6.01 -3.44 -22.05
N THR A 288 -5.33 -3.88 -23.11
CA THR A 288 -5.84 -3.75 -24.48
C THR A 288 -6.98 -4.72 -24.75
N TYR A 289 -7.74 -4.44 -25.80
CA TYR A 289 -8.71 -5.37 -26.39
C TYR A 289 -8.18 -6.81 -26.60
N HIS A 290 -6.88 -6.96 -26.91
CA HIS A 290 -6.28 -8.27 -27.19
C HIS A 290 -5.70 -8.97 -25.95
N GLY A 291 -5.99 -8.48 -24.74
CA GLY A 291 -5.42 -9.04 -23.50
C GLY A 291 -3.93 -8.71 -23.31
N LYS A 292 -3.38 -7.79 -24.11
CA LYS A 292 -2.02 -7.26 -23.92
C LYS A 292 -2.01 -6.14 -22.90
N LEU A 293 -0.96 -6.08 -22.09
CA LEU A 293 -0.75 -5.04 -21.09
C LEU A 293 -0.35 -3.71 -21.74
N ILE A 294 -0.96 -2.60 -21.33
CA ILE A 294 -0.72 -1.27 -21.94
C ILE A 294 0.47 -0.54 -21.31
N SER A 295 0.80 -0.72 -20.02
CA SER A 295 2.10 -0.31 -19.45
C SER A 295 2.24 -0.71 -17.96
N GLY A 296 3.47 -0.98 -17.50
CA GLY A 296 3.99 -0.48 -16.20
C GLY A 296 3.50 -1.12 -14.90
N ILE A 297 2.52 -2.03 -14.94
CA ILE A 297 2.11 -2.79 -13.74
C ILE A 297 2.94 -4.05 -13.52
N ILE A 298 3.38 -4.71 -14.58
CA ILE A 298 4.29 -5.86 -14.53
C ILE A 298 5.59 -5.47 -15.21
N GLU A 299 6.70 -5.61 -14.49
CA GLU A 299 8.02 -5.15 -14.93
C GLU A 299 8.42 -5.83 -16.26
N GLY A 300 8.73 -5.01 -17.27
CA GLY A 300 9.22 -5.47 -18.58
C GLY A 300 8.18 -6.17 -19.46
N MET A 301 6.89 -6.12 -19.12
CA MET A 301 5.81 -6.85 -19.82
C MET A 301 4.91 -5.95 -20.68
N ASP A 302 5.37 -4.76 -21.05
CA ASP A 302 4.60 -3.85 -21.92
C ASP A 302 4.33 -4.53 -23.29
N GLY A 303 3.06 -4.57 -23.69
CA GLY A 303 2.62 -5.26 -24.91
C GLY A 303 2.59 -6.80 -24.81
N PHE A 304 2.90 -7.39 -23.66
CA PHE A 304 2.85 -8.83 -23.43
C PHE A 304 1.41 -9.33 -23.38
N ASP A 305 1.13 -10.41 -24.11
CA ASP A 305 -0.18 -11.07 -24.14
C ASP A 305 -0.29 -12.04 -22.95
N LEU A 306 -0.67 -11.47 -21.81
CA LEU A 306 -0.81 -12.19 -20.55
C LEU A 306 -1.86 -13.31 -20.67
N GLY A 307 -2.96 -13.04 -21.38
CA GLY A 307 -4.05 -14.01 -21.58
C GLY A 307 -3.57 -15.26 -22.29
N ARG A 308 -2.89 -15.09 -23.41
CA ARG A 308 -2.34 -16.21 -24.17
C ARG A 308 -1.28 -16.98 -23.40
N ALA A 309 -0.38 -16.29 -22.71
CA ALA A 309 0.68 -16.93 -21.94
C ALA A 309 0.11 -17.85 -20.84
N LEU A 310 -0.85 -17.34 -20.07
CA LEU A 310 -1.52 -18.11 -19.02
C LEU A 310 -2.37 -19.24 -19.60
N GLN A 311 -3.07 -19.01 -20.72
CA GLN A 311 -3.88 -20.04 -21.37
C GLN A 311 -3.05 -21.21 -21.92
N LEU A 312 -1.78 -20.96 -22.30
CA LEU A 312 -0.84 -22.01 -22.73
C LEU A 312 -0.28 -22.81 -21.54
N ARG A 313 -0.08 -22.17 -20.39
CA ARG A 313 0.48 -22.80 -19.19
C ARG A 313 -0.54 -23.60 -18.38
N TYR A 314 -1.75 -23.05 -18.23
CA TYR A 314 -2.78 -23.60 -17.34
C TYR A 314 -3.87 -24.33 -18.12
N ARG A 315 -4.25 -25.52 -17.62
CA ARG A 315 -5.35 -26.31 -18.20
C ARG A 315 -6.73 -25.69 -17.96
N GLN A 316 -6.84 -24.82 -16.95
CA GLN A 316 -8.07 -24.13 -16.61
C GLN A 316 -8.45 -23.14 -17.71
N LYS A 317 -9.75 -22.84 -17.83
CA LYS A 317 -10.18 -21.69 -18.63
C LYS A 317 -9.58 -20.43 -18.00
N ILE A 318 -9.01 -19.53 -18.81
CA ILE A 318 -8.49 -18.24 -18.34
C ILE A 318 -9.41 -17.13 -18.84
N ARG A 319 -9.79 -16.24 -17.93
CA ARG A 319 -10.53 -15.00 -18.22
C ARG A 319 -9.72 -13.83 -17.70
N ILE A 320 -9.41 -12.86 -18.57
CA ILE A 320 -8.73 -11.63 -18.17
C ILE A 320 -9.64 -10.45 -18.49
N THR A 321 -9.84 -9.58 -17.50
CA THR A 321 -10.74 -8.43 -17.59
C THR A 321 -10.11 -7.24 -16.85
N ASN A 322 -10.51 -6.02 -17.22
CA ASN A 322 -10.09 -4.81 -16.54
C ASN A 322 -10.81 -4.66 -15.17
N ASP A 323 -10.12 -4.04 -14.21
CA ASP A 323 -10.58 -3.80 -12.85
C ASP A 323 -11.89 -3.03 -12.74
N VAL A 324 -12.06 -1.93 -13.47
CA VAL A 324 -13.30 -1.14 -13.43
C VAL A 324 -14.48 -1.92 -14.00
N ASN A 325 -14.24 -2.70 -15.06
CA ASN A 325 -15.26 -3.58 -15.63
C ASN A 325 -15.70 -4.68 -14.66
N ASN A 326 -14.75 -5.30 -13.95
CA ASN A 326 -15.10 -6.24 -12.89
C ASN A 326 -15.82 -5.52 -11.74
N ALA A 327 -15.38 -4.35 -11.30
CA ALA A 327 -16.09 -3.58 -10.27
C ALA A 327 -17.56 -3.30 -10.66
N ALA A 328 -17.83 -2.96 -11.92
CA ALA A 328 -19.20 -2.77 -12.42
C ALA A 328 -20.05 -4.05 -12.34
N LEU A 329 -19.50 -5.20 -12.74
CA LEU A 329 -20.18 -6.49 -12.61
C LEU A 329 -20.45 -6.86 -11.15
N GLY A 330 -19.50 -6.61 -10.26
CA GLY A 330 -19.67 -6.84 -8.82
C GLY A 330 -20.73 -5.92 -8.21
N TYR A 331 -20.75 -4.65 -8.62
CA TYR A 331 -21.76 -3.69 -8.15
C TYR A 331 -23.16 -4.10 -8.63
N TYR A 332 -23.32 -4.41 -9.92
CA TYR A 332 -24.56 -4.94 -10.47
C TYR A 332 -25.01 -6.20 -9.71
N ALA A 333 -24.13 -7.20 -9.58
CA ALA A 333 -24.49 -8.48 -8.98
C ALA A 333 -24.85 -8.38 -7.49
N SER A 334 -24.31 -7.39 -6.78
CA SER A 334 -24.63 -7.13 -5.37
C SER A 334 -25.91 -6.32 -5.17
N HIS A 335 -26.59 -5.89 -6.25
CA HIS A 335 -27.82 -5.10 -6.22
C HIS A 335 -28.88 -5.67 -7.18
N GLN A 336 -29.94 -6.28 -6.67
CA GLN A 336 -31.05 -6.81 -7.52
C GLN A 336 -31.96 -5.76 -8.17
N ARG A 337 -31.72 -4.47 -7.92
CA ARG A 337 -32.68 -3.40 -8.23
C ARG A 337 -32.49 -2.73 -9.59
N TYR A 338 -31.41 -3.03 -10.31
CA TYR A 338 -31.07 -2.30 -11.54
C TYR A 338 -30.91 -3.21 -12.74
N SER A 339 -31.41 -2.75 -13.88
CA SER A 339 -31.16 -3.33 -15.20
C SER A 339 -29.97 -2.69 -15.90
N SER A 340 -29.65 -1.42 -15.61
CA SER A 340 -28.48 -0.73 -16.19
C SER A 340 -27.69 0.03 -15.12
N VAL A 341 -26.38 -0.21 -15.07
CA VAL A 341 -25.48 0.47 -14.13
C VAL A 341 -24.20 0.92 -14.83
N ALA A 342 -23.66 2.05 -14.40
CA ALA A 342 -22.29 2.45 -14.67
C ALA A 342 -21.48 2.46 -13.37
N PHE A 343 -20.22 2.07 -13.43
CA PHE A 343 -19.29 2.16 -12.31
C PHE A 343 -18.13 3.06 -12.72
N LEU A 344 -18.01 4.21 -12.08
CA LEU A 344 -16.98 5.20 -12.35
C LEU A 344 -15.90 5.12 -11.26
N PHE A 345 -14.67 4.84 -11.68
CA PHE A 345 -13.49 4.80 -10.82
C PHE A 345 -12.59 5.99 -11.14
N GLN A 346 -12.22 6.80 -10.15
CA GLN A 346 -11.29 7.92 -10.29
C GLN A 346 -10.19 7.87 -9.21
N PRO A 347 -8.96 7.46 -9.57
CA PRO A 347 -7.83 7.42 -8.65
C PRO A 347 -7.28 8.83 -8.36
N ILE A 348 -6.46 8.94 -7.31
CA ILE A 348 -5.61 10.12 -7.09
C ILE A 348 -4.46 10.06 -8.10
N PHE A 349 -4.17 11.18 -8.77
CA PHE A 349 -3.07 11.28 -9.73
C PHE A 349 -3.19 10.23 -10.86
N GLY A 350 -4.30 10.27 -11.58
CA GLY A 350 -4.55 9.34 -12.68
C GLY A 350 -5.86 9.64 -13.41
N HIS A 351 -6.16 8.80 -14.39
CA HIS A 351 -7.34 8.95 -15.23
C HIS A 351 -8.51 8.10 -14.72
N ALA A 352 -9.74 8.59 -14.91
CA ALA A 352 -10.93 7.81 -14.66
C ALA A 352 -11.09 6.64 -15.64
N GLY A 353 -11.72 5.58 -15.16
CA GLY A 353 -12.29 4.51 -15.98
C GLY A 353 -13.76 4.31 -15.65
N CYS A 354 -14.54 3.81 -16.62
CA CYS A 354 -15.95 3.49 -16.42
C CYS A 354 -16.25 2.07 -16.90
N GLY A 355 -16.86 1.24 -16.04
CA GLY A 355 -17.43 -0.04 -16.43
C GLY A 355 -18.94 0.08 -16.59
N ILE A 356 -19.53 -0.56 -17.60
CA ILE A 356 -20.96 -0.44 -17.91
C ILE A 356 -21.57 -1.84 -17.94
N VAL A 357 -22.68 -2.04 -17.24
CA VAL A 357 -23.43 -3.30 -17.25
C VAL A 357 -24.88 -3.03 -17.62
N ILE A 358 -25.39 -3.76 -18.61
CA ILE A 358 -26.77 -3.69 -19.10
C ILE A 358 -27.33 -5.11 -19.13
N ASP A 359 -28.47 -5.32 -18.47
CA ASP A 359 -29.17 -6.60 -18.34
C ASP A 359 -28.25 -7.73 -17.88
N GLY A 360 -27.40 -7.42 -16.90
CA GLY A 360 -26.45 -8.36 -16.30
C GLY A 360 -25.25 -8.73 -17.16
N LYS A 361 -25.08 -8.08 -18.33
CA LYS A 361 -23.93 -8.28 -19.22
C LYS A 361 -23.04 -7.04 -19.24
N LEU A 362 -21.73 -7.26 -19.25
CA LEU A 362 -20.76 -6.19 -19.40
C LEU A 362 -20.87 -5.60 -20.82
N HIS A 363 -21.12 -4.30 -20.92
CA HIS A 363 -21.18 -3.58 -22.18
C HIS A 363 -19.81 -3.00 -22.52
N GLN A 364 -19.06 -3.72 -23.36
CA GLN A 364 -17.68 -3.34 -23.68
C GLN A 364 -17.55 -2.56 -25.00
N GLY A 365 -18.59 -2.55 -25.85
CA GLY A 365 -18.52 -1.95 -27.19
C GLY A 365 -17.50 -2.65 -28.13
N TYR A 366 -17.36 -2.09 -29.33
CA TYR A 366 -16.37 -2.58 -30.31
C TYR A 366 -14.95 -2.30 -29.80
N TYR A 367 -14.02 -3.24 -30.00
CA TYR A 367 -12.66 -3.19 -29.45
C TYR A 367 -12.58 -2.96 -27.92
N HIS A 368 -13.61 -3.35 -27.16
CA HIS A 368 -13.65 -3.15 -25.70
C HIS A 368 -13.44 -1.69 -25.25
N PHE A 369 -13.84 -0.72 -26.08
CA PHE A 369 -13.57 0.72 -25.85
C PHE A 369 -14.69 1.47 -25.09
N ALA A 370 -15.86 0.85 -24.88
CA ALA A 370 -16.93 1.50 -24.13
C ALA A 370 -16.48 1.75 -22.67
N GLY A 371 -16.71 2.97 -22.19
CA GLY A 371 -16.33 3.36 -20.83
C GLY A 371 -14.90 3.89 -20.67
N GLU A 372 -14.14 4.03 -21.76
CA GLU A 372 -12.83 4.71 -21.77
C GLU A 372 -12.98 6.25 -21.67
N VAL A 373 -13.52 6.71 -20.55
CA VAL A 373 -13.93 8.10 -20.30
C VAL A 373 -12.76 9.09 -20.34
N LYS A 374 -11.52 8.63 -20.17
CA LYS A 374 -10.31 9.46 -20.31
C LYS A 374 -10.10 10.04 -21.71
N HIS A 375 -10.74 9.45 -22.73
CA HIS A 375 -10.64 9.89 -24.12
C HIS A 375 -11.77 10.85 -24.53
N LEU A 376 -12.70 11.17 -23.63
CA LEU A 376 -13.78 12.12 -23.92
C LEU A 376 -13.21 13.52 -24.20
N PRO A 377 -13.65 14.21 -25.26
CA PRO A 377 -13.15 15.53 -25.63
C PRO A 377 -13.79 16.65 -24.79
N LEU A 378 -13.72 16.52 -23.46
CA LEU A 378 -14.28 17.48 -22.52
C LEU A 378 -13.27 18.60 -22.24
N THR A 379 -13.77 19.83 -22.10
CA THR A 379 -12.96 20.97 -21.66
C THR A 379 -12.95 21.04 -20.14
N PHE A 380 -11.77 21.07 -19.54
CA PHE A 380 -11.55 21.19 -18.10
C PHE A 380 -10.82 22.50 -17.75
N SER A 381 -10.89 22.94 -16.49
CA SER A 381 -10.15 24.14 -16.06
C SER A 381 -8.64 23.95 -16.08
N GLU A 382 -8.17 22.71 -15.89
CA GLU A 382 -6.78 22.30 -15.93
C GLU A 382 -6.67 20.90 -16.58
N ASP A 383 -5.45 20.38 -16.70
CA ASP A 383 -5.22 19.00 -17.11
C ASP A 383 -5.97 18.01 -16.17
N PRO A 384 -6.66 16.97 -16.70
CA PRO A 384 -7.40 16.02 -15.88
C PRO A 384 -6.58 15.34 -14.78
N VAL A 385 -5.29 15.05 -15.02
CA VAL A 385 -4.42 14.43 -14.02
C VAL A 385 -4.09 15.42 -12.92
N ALA A 386 -3.92 16.71 -13.24
CA ALA A 386 -3.75 17.76 -12.25
C ALA A 386 -5.02 17.93 -11.39
N LEU A 387 -6.19 17.93 -12.02
CA LEU A 387 -7.48 18.00 -11.31
C LEU A 387 -7.68 16.82 -10.36
N SER A 388 -7.28 15.60 -10.77
CA SER A 388 -7.42 14.38 -9.96
C SER A 388 -6.60 14.36 -8.66
N LYS A 389 -5.73 15.35 -8.42
CA LYS A 389 -4.90 15.38 -7.21
C LYS A 389 -5.56 16.10 -6.04
N THR A 390 -6.65 16.84 -6.29
CA THR A 390 -7.34 17.63 -5.25
C THR A 390 -8.84 17.33 -5.26
N PRO A 391 -9.53 17.39 -4.11
CA PRO A 391 -10.97 17.15 -4.08
C PRO A 391 -11.79 18.11 -4.94
N GLU A 392 -11.38 19.38 -5.01
CA GLU A 392 -12.00 20.42 -5.82
C GLU A 392 -11.91 20.11 -7.30
N GLY A 393 -10.71 19.75 -7.78
CA GLY A 393 -10.51 19.36 -9.17
C GLY A 393 -11.21 18.04 -9.51
N THR A 394 -11.14 17.05 -8.62
CA THR A 394 -11.84 15.76 -8.78
C THR A 394 -13.35 15.95 -8.84
N ARG A 395 -13.92 16.91 -8.10
CA ARG A 395 -15.35 17.24 -8.17
C ARG A 395 -15.74 17.74 -9.57
N GLU A 396 -14.99 18.67 -10.16
CA GLU A 396 -15.24 19.13 -11.53
C GLU A 396 -15.15 17.96 -12.52
N LEU A 397 -14.07 17.18 -12.41
CA LEU A 397 -13.80 16.04 -13.28
C LEU A 397 -14.97 15.06 -13.26
N LEU A 398 -15.37 14.61 -12.08
CA LEU A 398 -16.46 13.66 -11.90
C LEU A 398 -17.81 14.25 -12.29
N GLY A 399 -18.08 15.53 -12.01
CA GLY A 399 -19.33 16.18 -12.42
C GLY A 399 -19.54 16.13 -13.93
N LYS A 400 -18.51 16.47 -14.72
CA LYS A 400 -18.57 16.41 -16.19
C LYS A 400 -18.64 14.99 -16.73
N LEU A 401 -17.90 14.06 -16.14
CA LEU A 401 -17.92 12.65 -16.52
C LEU A 401 -19.28 12.00 -16.26
N VAL A 402 -19.83 12.19 -15.06
CA VAL A 402 -21.14 11.68 -14.69
C VAL A 402 -22.24 12.30 -15.56
N ALA A 403 -22.21 13.61 -15.80
CA ALA A 403 -23.15 14.25 -16.72
C ALA A 403 -23.09 13.62 -18.13
N THR A 404 -21.89 13.33 -18.62
CA THR A 404 -21.71 12.67 -19.93
C THR A 404 -22.32 11.26 -19.94
N ILE A 405 -22.07 10.45 -18.91
CA ILE A 405 -22.64 9.11 -18.77
C ILE A 405 -24.17 9.18 -18.73
N VAL A 406 -24.74 10.13 -17.98
CA VAL A 406 -26.19 10.33 -17.90
C VAL A 406 -26.77 10.70 -19.26
N CYS A 407 -26.15 11.64 -19.99
CA CYS A 407 -26.64 12.07 -21.29
C CYS A 407 -26.51 11.03 -22.42
N THR A 408 -25.62 10.05 -22.28
CA THR A 408 -25.32 9.09 -23.35
C THR A 408 -25.92 7.71 -23.10
N LEU A 409 -25.86 7.23 -21.85
CA LEU A 409 -26.32 5.90 -21.47
C LEU A 409 -27.60 5.92 -20.64
N ALA A 410 -27.82 7.01 -19.89
CA ALA A 410 -28.92 7.15 -18.93
C ALA A 410 -29.12 5.90 -18.04
N PRO A 411 -28.08 5.43 -17.33
CA PRO A 411 -28.20 4.23 -16.49
C PRO A 411 -29.10 4.50 -15.26
N GLU A 412 -29.73 3.46 -14.73
CA GLU A 412 -30.56 3.57 -13.53
C GLU A 412 -29.75 3.94 -12.28
N ALA A 413 -28.49 3.49 -12.23
CA ALA A 413 -27.55 3.85 -11.17
C ALA A 413 -26.12 4.07 -11.67
N ILE A 414 -25.42 4.94 -10.97
CA ILE A 414 -23.99 5.18 -11.16
C ILE A 414 -23.30 5.00 -9.81
N ALA A 415 -22.49 3.95 -9.71
CA ALA A 415 -21.59 3.73 -8.59
C ALA A 415 -20.30 4.52 -8.81
N LEU A 416 -19.79 5.18 -7.77
CA LEU A 416 -18.62 6.05 -7.86
C LEU A 416 -17.62 5.71 -6.78
N TYR A 417 -16.39 5.38 -7.19
CA TYR A 417 -15.24 5.27 -6.29
C TYR A 417 -14.24 6.39 -6.56
N SER A 418 -13.91 7.15 -5.52
CA SER A 418 -12.77 8.07 -5.51
C SER A 418 -12.33 8.39 -4.09
N ASP A 419 -11.04 8.27 -3.80
CA ASP A 419 -10.49 8.58 -2.48
C ASP A 419 -10.62 10.06 -2.10
N LEU A 420 -10.82 10.95 -3.08
CA LEU A 420 -10.96 12.40 -2.86
C LEU A 420 -12.41 12.87 -2.74
N VAL A 421 -13.39 12.00 -2.96
CA VAL A 421 -14.81 12.28 -2.76
C VAL A 421 -15.28 11.56 -1.50
N TRP A 422 -15.75 12.29 -0.49
CA TRP A 422 -16.27 11.69 0.76
C TRP A 422 -17.77 11.93 0.96
N GLN A 423 -18.39 12.70 0.06
CA GLN A 423 -19.79 13.10 0.10
C GLN A 423 -20.32 13.10 -1.33
N ILE A 424 -21.18 12.13 -1.66
CA ILE A 424 -21.79 12.05 -2.98
C ILE A 424 -22.59 13.32 -3.35
N GLN A 425 -23.12 14.02 -2.34
CA GLN A 425 -23.82 15.30 -2.49
C GLN A 425 -22.97 16.36 -3.21
N ASP A 426 -21.64 16.36 -3.03
CA ASP A 426 -20.76 17.30 -3.71
C ASP A 426 -20.80 17.11 -5.24
N ILE A 427 -20.93 15.85 -5.68
CA ILE A 427 -21.07 15.49 -7.09
C ILE A 427 -22.48 15.81 -7.59
N GLU A 428 -23.52 15.49 -6.80
CA GLU A 428 -24.90 15.86 -7.13
C GLU A 428 -25.07 17.37 -7.31
N ASP A 429 -24.47 18.17 -6.44
CA ASP A 429 -24.50 19.63 -6.52
C ASP A 429 -23.73 20.15 -7.73
N GLU A 430 -22.63 19.48 -8.11
CA GLU A 430 -21.90 19.82 -9.34
C GLU A 430 -22.73 19.49 -10.59
N LEU A 431 -23.47 18.39 -10.59
CA LEU A 431 -24.31 17.97 -11.71
C LEU A 431 -25.44 18.95 -12.04
N LYS A 432 -25.96 19.68 -11.04
CA LYS A 432 -26.98 20.74 -11.24
C LYS A 432 -26.50 21.85 -12.19
N ARG A 433 -25.19 21.97 -12.42
CA ARG A 433 -24.62 22.94 -13.38
C ARG A 433 -24.74 22.47 -14.83
N TYR A 434 -24.90 21.17 -15.05
CA TYR A 434 -24.85 20.54 -16.38
C TYR A 434 -26.18 19.92 -16.80
N LEU A 435 -26.99 19.47 -15.84
CA LEU A 435 -28.24 18.75 -16.08
C LEU A 435 -29.44 19.56 -15.57
N PRO A 436 -30.60 19.50 -16.26
CA PRO A 436 -31.85 20.08 -15.77
C PRO A 436 -32.37 19.33 -14.54
N ASP A 437 -33.22 19.99 -13.75
CA ASP A 437 -33.87 19.39 -12.59
C ASP A 437 -34.67 18.13 -12.98
N GLY A 438 -34.54 17.06 -12.18
CA GLY A 438 -35.29 15.82 -12.34
C GLY A 438 -34.57 14.69 -13.10
N TYR A 439 -33.43 14.96 -13.73
CA TYR A 439 -32.58 13.94 -14.38
C TYR A 439 -31.36 13.60 -13.51
N HIS A 440 -31.60 12.88 -12.41
CA HIS A 440 -30.54 12.40 -11.53
C HIS A 440 -30.58 10.86 -11.46
N PRO A 441 -29.55 10.15 -11.96
CA PRO A 441 -29.46 8.72 -11.71
C PRO A 441 -29.28 8.48 -10.21
N HIS A 442 -29.54 7.27 -9.72
CA HIS A 442 -29.13 6.96 -8.37
C HIS A 442 -27.61 6.92 -8.29
N LEU A 443 -27.02 7.94 -7.67
CA LEU A 443 -25.59 8.03 -7.41
C LEU A 443 -25.25 7.37 -6.08
N GLU A 444 -24.33 6.43 -6.10
CA GLU A 444 -23.88 5.72 -4.91
C GLU A 444 -22.37 5.81 -4.76
N GLN A 445 -21.93 6.31 -3.60
CA GLN A 445 -20.52 6.29 -3.25
C GLN A 445 -20.09 4.88 -2.81
N VAL A 446 -19.01 4.39 -3.41
CA VAL A 446 -18.38 3.11 -3.09
C VAL A 446 -17.09 3.35 -2.31
N ASP A 447 -16.98 2.71 -1.14
CA ASP A 447 -15.83 2.87 -0.23
C ASP A 447 -14.83 1.70 -0.27
N ILE A 448 -15.21 0.54 -0.83
CA ILE A 448 -14.41 -0.70 -0.81
C ILE A 448 -14.38 -1.27 -2.21
N LEU A 449 -13.47 -0.79 -3.05
CA LEU A 449 -13.40 -1.18 -4.45
C LEU A 449 -13.08 -2.66 -4.64
N GLU A 450 -12.19 -3.22 -3.80
CA GLU A 450 -11.62 -4.55 -3.96
C GLU A 450 -12.67 -5.65 -3.86
N GLU A 451 -13.67 -5.49 -3.00
CA GLU A 451 -14.75 -6.48 -2.86
C GLU A 451 -15.68 -6.51 -4.08
N TYR A 452 -15.92 -5.35 -4.71
CA TYR A 452 -16.66 -5.28 -5.97
C TYR A 452 -15.85 -5.90 -7.10
N ILE A 453 -14.55 -5.64 -7.18
CA ILE A 453 -13.68 -6.28 -8.18
C ILE A 453 -13.69 -7.80 -8.01
N LEU A 454 -13.46 -8.33 -6.80
CA LEU A 454 -13.41 -9.77 -6.57
C LEU A 454 -14.75 -10.47 -6.85
N LEU A 455 -15.88 -9.84 -6.54
CA LEU A 455 -17.20 -10.37 -6.89
C LEU A 455 -17.41 -10.29 -8.41
N GLY A 456 -16.97 -9.20 -9.04
CA GLY A 456 -16.99 -9.00 -10.47
C GLY A 456 -16.23 -10.04 -11.27
N ILE A 457 -15.01 -10.38 -10.84
CA ILE A 457 -14.20 -11.46 -11.43
C ILE A 457 -14.98 -12.77 -11.38
N TYR A 458 -15.59 -13.07 -10.22
CA TYR A 458 -16.40 -14.27 -10.06
C TYR A 458 -17.57 -14.28 -11.06
N MET A 459 -18.32 -13.19 -11.17
CA MET A 459 -19.46 -13.06 -12.07
C MET A 459 -19.07 -13.15 -13.54
N ASP A 460 -17.96 -12.52 -13.94
CA ASP A 460 -17.42 -12.59 -15.31
C ASP A 460 -17.02 -14.03 -15.67
N CYS A 461 -16.38 -14.75 -14.74
CA CYS A 461 -16.10 -16.18 -14.91
C CYS A 461 -17.38 -17.02 -15.06
N LEU A 462 -18.46 -16.69 -14.35
CA LEU A 462 -19.72 -17.42 -14.48
C LEU A 462 -20.38 -17.24 -15.85
N GLN A 463 -20.22 -16.07 -16.48
CA GLN A 463 -20.75 -15.84 -17.82
C GLN A 463 -20.11 -16.80 -18.84
N VAL A 464 -18.80 -17.04 -18.73
CA VAL A 464 -18.03 -17.98 -19.59
C VAL A 464 -18.33 -19.46 -19.29
N LEU A 465 -18.86 -19.77 -18.12
CA LEU A 465 -19.24 -21.13 -17.72
C LEU A 465 -20.72 -21.44 -18.00
N GLY A 466 -21.57 -20.41 -18.09
CA GLY A 466 -22.99 -20.53 -18.41
C GLY A 466 -23.30 -20.51 -19.91
N GLU A 467 -22.34 -20.04 -20.73
CA GLU A 467 -22.24 -20.28 -22.18
C GLU A 467 -21.66 -21.66 -22.48
#